data_AF-A0A7V8X8M4-F1
#
_entry.id   AF-A0A7V8X8M4-F1
#
_cell.length_a   1.000
_cell.length_b   1.000
_cell.length_c   1.000
_cell.angle_alpha   90.00
_cell.angle_beta   90.00
_cell.angle_gamma   90.00
#
_symmetry.space_group_name_H-M   'P 1'
#
loop_
_entity.id
_entity.type
_entity.pdbx_description
1 polymer ?
#
loop_
_entity_poly.entity_id
_entity_poly.type
_entity_poly.pdbx_seq_one_letter_code
_entity_poly.pdbx_strand_id
1 'polypeptide(L)'
;TDDSAAAVVAGRLRERIPEVGVSSVGEMVVQFRARLSYFRQLSLILGLIALVVTVLLVGTLLAITVNEQIGVIATLRAIGVARESVFLHVMQQGLALTVAGGVAGLGLGIVTARWLDAILTSFPGLPASISFFVAEPGSLLRAAVALLITGVVAGLAPAWRAMHAPVAATLRSDAL
;
A
#
# COMPACT_ATOMS: atom_id res chain seq x y z
N THR A 1 10.67 34.94 -0.56
CA THR A 1 10.69 35.99 -1.59
C THR A 1 12.14 36.35 -1.95
N ASP A 2 12.99 35.35 -2.23
CA ASP A 2 14.42 35.62 -2.52
C ASP A 2 15.07 34.58 -3.47
N ASP A 3 14.26 33.80 -4.21
CA ASP A 3 14.75 32.84 -5.21
C ASP A 3 15.03 33.50 -6.56
N SER A 4 14.38 34.63 -6.86
CA SER A 4 14.57 35.39 -8.09
C SER A 4 15.86 36.22 -8.08
N ALA A 5 16.34 36.64 -6.90
CA ALA A 5 17.60 37.37 -6.78
C ALA A 5 18.82 36.45 -6.97
N ALA A 6 18.76 35.22 -6.44
CA ALA A 6 19.82 34.22 -6.62
C ALA A 6 20.01 33.82 -8.08
N ALA A 7 18.93 33.69 -8.85
CA ALA A 7 18.97 33.36 -10.28
C ALA A 7 19.61 34.47 -11.14
N VAL A 8 19.39 35.74 -10.79
CA VAL A 8 19.94 36.89 -11.53
C VAL A 8 21.43 37.10 -11.24
N VAL A 9 21.88 36.85 -10.01
CA VAL A 9 23.31 36.96 -9.64
C VAL A 9 24.12 35.82 -10.25
N ALA A 10 23.56 34.61 -10.35
CA ALA A 10 24.18 33.48 -11.03
C ALA A 10 24.39 33.73 -12.54
N GLY A 11 23.50 34.50 -13.17
CA GLY A 11 23.63 34.89 -14.59
C GLY A 11 24.83 35.82 -14.85
N ARG A 12 25.14 36.74 -13.93
CA ARG A 12 26.22 37.72 -14.11
C ARG A 12 27.63 37.18 -13.81
N LEU A 13 27.75 36.07 -13.08
CA LEU A 13 29.05 35.44 -12.77
C LEU A 13 29.59 34.53 -13.89
N ARG A 14 28.72 34.09 -14.81
CA ARG A 14 29.09 33.21 -15.95
C ARG A 14 29.94 33.90 -17.02
N GLU A 15 29.96 35.22 -17.08
CA GLU A 15 30.73 35.96 -18.10
C GLU A 15 32.22 36.13 -17.78
N ARG A 16 32.67 35.85 -16.54
CA ARG A 16 34.04 36.21 -16.12
C ARG A 16 35.01 35.05 -15.91
N ILE A 17 34.59 33.79 -15.79
CA ILE A 17 35.51 32.66 -15.54
C ILE A 17 35.01 31.38 -16.23
N PRO A 18 35.55 31.01 -17.42
CA PRO A 18 35.09 29.85 -18.20
C PRO A 18 35.66 28.48 -17.77
N GLU A 19 36.55 28.43 -16.76
CA GLU A 19 37.33 27.21 -16.44
C GLU A 19 37.13 26.65 -15.02
N VAL A 20 36.10 27.08 -14.31
CA VAL A 20 35.69 26.37 -13.08
C VAL A 20 34.35 25.73 -13.35
N GLY A 21 34.32 24.40 -13.37
CA GLY A 21 33.11 23.59 -13.38
C GLY A 21 32.31 23.83 -12.11
N VAL A 22 31.62 24.97 -12.04
CA VAL A 22 30.61 25.26 -11.04
C VAL A 22 29.36 24.51 -11.45
N SER A 23 29.35 23.19 -11.22
CA SER A 23 28.10 22.48 -10.98
C SER A 23 27.51 23.14 -9.75
N SER A 24 26.65 24.14 -9.94
CA SER A 24 26.05 24.86 -8.83
C SER A 24 25.36 23.84 -7.93
N VAL A 25 25.47 24.02 -6.61
CA VAL A 25 24.75 23.17 -5.64
C VAL A 25 23.25 23.10 -6.00
N GLY A 26 22.72 24.15 -6.64
CA GLY A 26 21.37 24.16 -7.23
C GLY A 26 21.16 23.12 -8.33
N GLU A 27 22.06 22.99 -9.32
CA GLU A 27 21.95 21.98 -10.38
C GLU A 27 22.09 20.55 -9.85
N MET A 28 22.99 20.31 -8.87
CA MET A 28 23.07 19.00 -8.20
C MET A 28 21.80 18.67 -7.42
N VAL A 29 21.22 19.63 -6.70
CA VAL A 29 19.96 19.45 -5.96
C VAL A 29 18.80 19.18 -6.92
N VAL A 30 18.74 19.86 -8.08
CA VAL A 30 17.70 19.62 -9.09
C VAL A 30 17.83 18.22 -9.69
N GLN A 31 19.04 17.77 -10.04
CA GLN A 31 19.27 16.40 -10.52
C GLN A 31 18.93 15.34 -9.47
N PHE A 32 19.30 15.58 -8.21
CA PHE A 32 19.00 14.67 -7.11
C PHE A 32 17.49 14.59 -6.86
N ARG A 33 16.79 15.73 -6.83
CA ARG A 33 15.32 15.79 -6.72
C ARG A 33 14.63 15.08 -7.88
N ALA A 34 15.11 15.25 -9.12
CA ALA A 34 14.56 14.57 -10.28
C ALA A 34 14.68 13.04 -10.13
N ARG A 35 15.85 12.53 -9.76
CA ARG A 35 16.08 11.10 -9.50
C ARG A 35 15.17 10.57 -8.38
N LEU A 36 15.08 11.28 -7.25
CA LEU A 36 14.19 10.90 -6.14
C LEU A 36 12.71 10.91 -6.56
N SER A 37 12.31 11.82 -7.45
CA SER A 37 10.94 11.86 -7.99
C SER A 37 10.60 10.62 -8.81
N TYR A 38 11.52 10.17 -9.67
CA TYR A 38 11.34 8.94 -10.46
C TYR A 38 11.22 7.71 -9.55
N PHE A 39 12.10 7.57 -8.57
CA PHE A 39 12.01 6.47 -7.59
C PHE A 39 10.70 6.50 -6.81
N ARG A 40 10.26 7.68 -6.36
CA ARG A 40 8.98 7.85 -5.67
C ARG A 40 7.80 7.45 -6.55
N GLN A 41 7.82 7.84 -7.83
CA GLN A 41 6.75 7.52 -8.78
C GLN A 41 6.69 6.01 -9.06
N LEU A 42 7.84 5.36 -9.28
CA LEU A 42 7.90 3.91 -9.45
C LEU A 42 7.42 3.16 -8.20
N SER A 43 7.86 3.58 -7.02
CA SER A 43 7.42 3.00 -5.74
C SER A 43 5.90 3.13 -5.55
N LEU A 44 5.32 4.29 -5.89
CA LEU A 44 3.87 4.49 -5.84
C LEU A 44 3.12 3.56 -6.80
N ILE A 45 3.59 3.40 -8.03
CA ILE A 45 2.98 2.50 -9.02
C ILE A 45 3.04 1.05 -8.55
N LEU A 46 4.20 0.59 -8.08
CA LEU A 46 4.39 -0.75 -7.52
C LEU A 46 3.48 -0.99 -6.32
N GLY A 47 3.38 0.00 -5.42
CA GLY A 47 2.49 -0.06 -4.25
C GLY A 47 1.01 -0.18 -4.64
N LEU A 48 0.58 0.57 -5.65
CA LEU A 48 -0.79 0.49 -6.19
C LEU A 48 -1.09 -0.87 -6.80
N ILE A 49 -0.17 -1.42 -7.60
CA ILE A 49 -0.33 -2.76 -8.19
C ILE A 49 -0.43 -3.82 -7.08
N ALA A 50 0.45 -3.77 -6.09
CA ALA A 50 0.43 -4.68 -4.96
C ALA A 50 -0.93 -4.61 -4.21
N LEU A 51 -1.44 -3.40 -3.99
CA LEU A 51 -2.73 -3.18 -3.34
C LEU A 51 -3.89 -3.81 -4.12
N VAL A 52 -3.92 -3.66 -5.45
CA VAL A 52 -4.92 -4.30 -6.32
C VAL A 52 -4.82 -5.83 -6.24
N VAL A 53 -3.61 -6.38 -6.29
CA VAL A 53 -3.40 -7.84 -6.18
C VAL A 53 -3.86 -8.35 -4.81
N THR A 54 -3.60 -7.62 -3.73
CA THR A 54 -4.07 -7.98 -2.38
C THR A 54 -5.60 -8.01 -2.31
N VAL A 55 -6.29 -7.00 -2.87
CA VAL A 55 -7.75 -6.96 -2.92
C VAL A 55 -8.31 -8.19 -3.65
N LEU A 56 -7.73 -8.54 -4.80
CA LEU A 56 -8.15 -9.71 -5.57
C LEU A 56 -7.90 -11.01 -4.81
N LEU A 57 -6.74 -11.15 -4.17
CA LEU A 57 -6.36 -12.35 -3.43
C LEU A 57 -7.24 -12.57 -2.19
N VAL A 58 -7.47 -11.52 -1.40
CA VAL A 58 -8.40 -11.59 -0.26
C VAL A 58 -9.82 -11.88 -0.74
N GLY A 59 -10.25 -11.22 -1.82
CA GLY A 59 -11.58 -11.42 -2.39
C GLY A 59 -11.83 -12.85 -2.85
N THR A 60 -10.87 -13.48 -3.53
CA THR A 60 -10.99 -14.88 -3.97
C THR A 60 -10.94 -15.86 -2.81
N LEU A 61 -10.07 -15.63 -1.82
CA LEU A 61 -10.02 -16.47 -0.61
C LEU A 61 -11.35 -16.43 0.15
N LEU A 62 -11.90 -15.24 0.40
CA LEU A 62 -13.20 -15.10 1.06
C LEU A 62 -14.32 -15.76 0.25
N ALA A 63 -14.29 -15.66 -1.09
CA ALA A 63 -15.28 -16.33 -1.93
C ALA A 63 -15.23 -17.86 -1.82
N ILE A 64 -14.03 -18.44 -1.73
CA ILE A 64 -13.85 -19.89 -1.52
C ILE A 64 -14.39 -20.28 -0.14
N THR A 65 -13.96 -19.59 0.92
CA THR A 65 -14.38 -19.86 2.30
C THR A 65 -15.89 -19.72 2.50
N VAL A 66 -16.52 -18.75 1.83
CA VAL A 66 -17.98 -18.61 1.82
C VAL A 66 -18.62 -19.81 1.17
N ASN A 67 -18.16 -20.22 -0.02
CA ASN A 67 -18.73 -21.36 -0.75
C ASN A 67 -18.67 -22.66 0.06
N GLU A 68 -17.57 -22.91 0.78
CA GLU A 68 -17.41 -24.06 1.68
C GLU A 68 -18.45 -24.06 2.81
N GLN A 69 -18.86 -22.89 3.28
CA GLN A 69 -19.80 -22.73 4.39
C GLN A 69 -21.27 -22.64 3.98
N ILE A 70 -21.59 -22.56 2.67
CA ILE A 70 -22.98 -22.46 2.19
C ILE A 70 -23.83 -23.62 2.71
N GLY A 71 -23.30 -24.85 2.75
CA GLY A 71 -24.01 -26.02 3.26
C GLY A 71 -24.41 -25.91 4.74
N VAL A 72 -23.50 -25.38 5.58
CA VAL A 72 -23.76 -25.14 7.01
C VAL A 72 -24.71 -23.97 7.22
N ILE A 73 -24.59 -22.91 6.41
CA ILE A 73 -25.50 -21.76 6.46
C ILE A 73 -26.91 -22.19 6.06
N ALA A 74 -27.06 -23.09 5.08
CA ALA A 74 -28.37 -23.59 4.65
C ALA A 74 -29.08 -24.37 5.77
N THR A 75 -28.37 -25.22 6.51
CA THR A 75 -28.93 -25.96 7.65
C THR A 75 -29.25 -25.03 8.82
N LEU A 76 -28.38 -24.08 9.16
CA LEU A 76 -28.66 -23.07 10.19
C LEU A 76 -29.86 -22.18 9.82
N ARG A 77 -30.01 -21.83 8.53
CA ARG A 77 -31.19 -21.09 8.04
C ARG A 77 -32.48 -21.89 8.13
N ALA A 78 -32.44 -23.21 8.01
CA ALA A 78 -33.61 -24.06 8.23
C ALA A 78 -34.12 -24.00 9.68
N ILE A 79 -33.24 -23.63 10.62
CA ILE A 79 -33.55 -23.47 12.06
C ILE A 79 -33.84 -21.98 12.41
N GLY A 80 -33.78 -21.07 11.42
CA GLY A 80 -34.22 -19.67 11.57
C GLY A 80 -33.11 -18.61 11.68
N VAL A 81 -31.85 -18.93 11.39
CA VAL A 81 -30.73 -17.96 11.48
C VAL A 81 -30.78 -16.90 10.36
N ALA A 82 -30.50 -15.65 10.72
CA ALA A 82 -30.54 -14.48 9.83
C ALA A 82 -29.32 -14.38 8.87
N ARG A 83 -29.56 -13.81 7.68
CA ARG A 83 -28.60 -13.66 6.57
C ARG A 83 -27.49 -12.64 6.86
N GLU A 84 -27.82 -11.67 7.71
CA GLU A 84 -26.94 -10.58 8.12
C GLU A 84 -25.73 -11.07 8.92
N SER A 85 -25.90 -12.16 9.67
CA SER A 85 -24.81 -12.79 10.42
C SER A 85 -23.69 -13.29 9.51
N VAL A 86 -24.03 -13.80 8.33
CA VAL A 86 -23.05 -14.26 7.33
C VAL A 86 -22.27 -13.08 6.76
N PHE A 87 -22.97 -12.00 6.43
CA PHE A 87 -22.34 -10.77 5.92
C PHE A 87 -21.35 -10.19 6.93
N LEU A 88 -21.75 -10.06 8.20
CA LEU A 88 -20.89 -9.57 9.27
C LEU A 88 -19.69 -10.48 9.50
N HIS A 89 -19.86 -11.80 9.44
CA HIS A 89 -18.77 -12.75 9.62
C HIS A 89 -17.72 -12.64 8.50
N VAL A 90 -18.14 -12.57 7.24
CA VAL A 90 -17.23 -12.41 6.09
C VAL A 90 -16.49 -11.07 6.15
N MET A 91 -17.18 -10.00 6.54
CA MET A 91 -16.55 -8.69 6.72
C MET A 91 -15.49 -8.71 7.82
N GLN A 92 -15.78 -9.37 8.96
CA GLN A 92 -14.83 -9.53 10.05
C GLN A 92 -13.59 -10.33 9.63
N GLN A 93 -13.76 -11.41 8.85
CA GLN A 93 -12.64 -12.18 8.30
C GLN A 93 -11.77 -11.32 7.38
N GLY A 94 -12.38 -10.60 6.44
CA GLY A 94 -11.65 -9.72 5.52
C GLY A 94 -10.88 -8.60 6.23
N LEU A 95 -11.50 -7.98 7.24
CA LEU A 95 -10.86 -6.97 8.07
C LEU A 95 -9.70 -7.57 8.89
N ALA A 96 -9.90 -8.73 9.52
CA ALA A 96 -8.86 -9.39 10.30
C ALA A 96 -7.64 -9.76 9.44
N LEU A 97 -7.87 -10.33 8.25
CA LEU A 97 -6.81 -10.63 7.27
C LEU A 97 -6.05 -9.38 6.84
N THR A 98 -6.77 -8.29 6.56
CA THR A 98 -6.16 -7.03 6.12
C THR A 98 -5.33 -6.38 7.22
N VAL A 99 -5.84 -6.36 8.45
CA VAL A 99 -5.13 -5.80 9.61
C VAL A 99 -3.88 -6.63 9.94
N ALA A 100 -4.01 -7.96 9.98
CA ALA A 100 -2.88 -8.85 10.25
C ALA A 100 -1.79 -8.71 9.17
N GLY A 101 -2.18 -8.70 7.89
CA GLY A 101 -1.26 -8.48 6.78
C GLY A 101 -0.61 -7.09 6.82
N GLY A 102 -1.38 -6.06 7.17
CA GLY A 102 -0.89 -4.68 7.31
C GLY A 102 0.14 -4.54 8.42
N VAL A 103 -0.11 -5.10 9.61
CA VAL A 103 0.83 -5.09 10.74
C VAL A 103 2.11 -5.86 10.39
N ALA A 104 1.98 -7.05 9.81
CA ALA A 104 3.13 -7.85 9.38
C ALA A 104 3.95 -7.14 8.29
N GLY A 105 3.28 -6.56 7.29
CA GLY A 105 3.92 -5.81 6.21
C GLY A 105 4.64 -4.55 6.70
N LEU A 106 4.04 -3.80 7.62
CA LEU A 106 4.70 -2.65 8.26
C LEU A 106 5.92 -3.07 9.06
N GLY A 107 5.81 -4.15 9.85
CA GLY A 107 6.93 -4.72 10.60
C GLY A 107 8.08 -5.11 9.68
N LEU A 108 7.80 -5.88 8.63
CA LEU A 108 8.80 -6.28 7.62
C LEU A 108 9.40 -5.06 6.92
N GLY A 109 8.59 -4.07 6.53
CA GLY A 109 9.06 -2.85 5.89
C GLY A 109 10.05 -2.07 6.76
N ILE A 110 9.78 -1.93 8.07
CA ILE A 110 10.69 -1.27 9.01
C ILE A 110 11.98 -2.07 9.18
N VAL A 111 11.90 -3.40 9.28
CA VAL A 111 13.07 -4.27 9.40
C VAL A 111 13.95 -4.16 8.15
N THR A 112 13.37 -4.27 6.95
CA THR A 112 14.10 -4.12 5.70
C THR A 112 14.70 -2.72 5.56
N ALA A 113 13.98 -1.66 5.95
CA ALA A 113 14.49 -0.29 5.94
C ALA A 113 15.73 -0.15 6.84
N ARG A 114 15.66 -0.65 8.08
CA ARG A 114 16.80 -0.61 9.01
C ARG A 114 17.98 -1.44 8.52
N TRP A 115 17.71 -2.58 7.89
CA TRP A 115 18.75 -3.43 7.32
C TRP A 115 19.46 -2.74 6.16
N LEU A 116 18.71 -2.04 5.30
CA LEU A 116 19.27 -1.26 4.20
C LEU A 116 20.10 -0.06 4.71
N ASP A 117 19.62 0.64 5.73
CA ASP A 117 20.36 1.73 6.39
C ASP A 117 21.69 1.22 6.99
N ALA A 118 21.70 0.05 7.62
CA ALA A 118 22.91 -0.56 8.16
C ALA A 118 23.95 -0.88 7.07
N ILE A 119 23.50 -1.34 5.89
CA ILE A 119 24.39 -1.57 4.75
C ILE A 119 24.93 -0.25 4.20
N LEU A 120 24.08 0.77 4.05
CA LEU A 120 24.48 2.06 3.47
C LEU A 120 25.43 2.86 4.36
N THR A 121 25.25 2.80 5.68
CA THR A 121 26.16 3.42 6.66
C THR A 121 27.55 2.77 6.71
N SER A 122 27.70 1.54 6.20
CA SER A 122 29.01 0.88 6.06
C SER A 122 29.83 1.36 4.86
N PHE A 123 29.24 2.15 3.94
CA PHE A 123 29.96 2.74 2.81
C PHE A 123 30.60 4.11 3.19
N PRO A 124 31.92 4.31 2.98
CA PRO A 124 32.58 5.58 3.27
C PRO A 124 32.14 6.65 2.25
N GLY A 125 31.45 7.70 2.70
CA GLY A 125 31.12 8.87 1.86
C GLY A 125 29.67 9.36 1.91
N LEU A 126 28.76 8.64 2.57
CA LEU A 126 27.38 9.07 2.78
C LEU A 126 27.19 9.55 4.23
N PRO A 127 26.69 10.78 4.48
CA PRO A 127 26.44 11.25 5.83
C PRO A 127 25.39 10.36 6.51
N ALA A 128 25.78 9.74 7.62
CA ALA A 128 24.97 8.86 8.47
C ALA A 128 23.73 9.53 9.11
N SER A 129 23.49 10.81 8.79
CA SER A 129 22.40 11.64 9.32
C SER A 129 21.17 11.71 8.40
N ILE A 130 21.19 11.10 7.22
CA ILE A 130 20.00 11.01 6.36
C ILE A 130 19.26 9.71 6.70
N SER A 131 18.39 9.77 7.70
CA SER A 131 17.35 8.76 7.88
C SER A 131 16.38 8.89 6.72
N PHE A 132 16.53 8.08 5.66
CA PHE A 132 15.60 8.09 4.52
C PHE A 132 14.18 7.71 4.93
N PHE A 133 14.04 6.99 6.04
CA PHE A 133 12.78 6.67 6.69
C PHE A 133 12.56 7.53 7.93
N VAL A 134 12.33 8.83 7.74
CA VAL A 134 11.58 9.60 8.75
C VAL A 134 10.14 9.13 8.64
N ALA A 135 9.67 8.40 9.67
CA ALA A 135 8.26 8.09 9.85
C ALA A 135 7.50 9.39 10.11
N GLU A 136 7.33 10.20 9.07
CA GLU A 136 6.58 11.42 9.13
C GLU A 136 5.13 11.02 9.45
N PRO A 137 4.52 11.55 10.53
CA PRO A 137 3.19 11.12 10.99
C PRO A 137 2.15 11.15 9.86
N GLY A 138 2.28 12.09 8.93
CA GLY A 138 1.40 12.21 7.76
C GLY A 138 1.54 11.07 6.74
N SER A 139 2.69 10.42 6.63
CA SER A 139 2.88 9.25 5.76
C SER A 139 2.31 7.98 6.39
N LEU A 140 2.46 7.83 7.71
CA LEU A 140 1.81 6.74 8.46
C LEU A 140 0.29 6.83 8.40
N LEU A 141 -0.27 8.04 8.58
CA LEU A 141 -1.71 8.24 8.48
C LEU A 141 -2.25 7.91 7.09
N ARG A 142 -1.56 8.35 6.03
CA ARG A 142 -1.92 8.01 4.65
C ARG A 142 -1.86 6.51 4.39
N ALA A 143 -0.83 5.83 4.89
CA ALA A 143 -0.71 4.37 4.78
C ALA A 143 -1.84 3.65 5.52
N ALA A 144 -2.17 4.09 6.74
CA ALA A 144 -3.26 3.52 7.54
C ALA A 144 -4.64 3.69 6.87
N VAL A 145 -4.91 4.88 6.31
CA VAL A 145 -6.14 5.15 5.55
C VAL A 145 -6.20 4.28 4.30
N ALA A 146 -5.10 4.16 3.54
CA ALA A 146 -5.05 3.29 2.38
C ALA A 146 -5.30 1.82 2.75
N LEU A 147 -4.73 1.34 3.86
CA LEU A 147 -4.94 -0.01 4.38
C LEU A 147 -6.42 -0.26 4.73
N LEU A 148 -7.06 0.68 5.42
CA LEU A 148 -8.48 0.61 5.76
C LEU A 148 -9.36 0.56 4.50
N ILE A 149 -9.14 1.46 3.55
CA ILE A 149 -9.87 1.48 2.28
C ILE A 149 -9.70 0.15 1.55
N THR A 150 -8.47 -0.36 1.47
CA THR A 150 -8.15 -1.64 0.82
C THR A 150 -8.92 -2.80 1.44
N GLY A 151 -8.93 -2.89 2.77
CA GLY A 151 -9.64 -3.97 3.47
C GLY A 151 -11.14 -3.92 3.28
N VAL A 152 -11.73 -2.72 3.33
CA VAL A 152 -13.16 -2.53 3.07
C VAL A 152 -13.49 -2.93 1.62
N VAL A 153 -12.73 -2.44 0.64
CA VAL A 153 -12.95 -2.75 -0.78
C VAL A 153 -12.78 -4.25 -1.06
N ALA A 154 -11.77 -4.88 -0.46
CA ALA A 154 -11.53 -6.32 -0.59
C ALA A 154 -12.65 -7.17 -0.01
N GLY A 155 -13.25 -6.75 1.11
CA GLY A 155 -14.39 -7.42 1.71
C GLY A 155 -15.72 -7.17 1.00
N LEU A 156 -15.90 -6.00 0.38
CA LEU A 156 -17.18 -5.58 -0.20
C LEU A 156 -17.61 -6.47 -1.38
N ALA A 157 -16.69 -6.77 -2.30
CA ALA A 157 -16.98 -7.59 -3.48
C ALA A 157 -17.44 -9.04 -3.14
N PRO A 158 -16.72 -9.82 -2.31
CA PRO A 158 -17.17 -11.16 -1.91
C PRO A 158 -18.38 -11.11 -0.97
N ALA A 159 -18.48 -10.12 -0.07
CA ALA A 159 -19.65 -9.99 0.79
C ALA A 159 -20.93 -9.73 -0.01
N TRP A 160 -20.84 -8.90 -1.07
CA TRP A 160 -21.95 -8.67 -1.98
C TRP A 160 -22.30 -9.93 -2.79
N ARG A 161 -21.29 -10.69 -3.25
CA ARG A 161 -21.51 -12.01 -3.89
C ARG A 161 -22.16 -13.02 -2.94
N ALA A 162 -21.76 -13.08 -1.67
CA ALA A 162 -22.31 -13.99 -0.67
C ALA A 162 -23.80 -13.74 -0.42
N MET A 163 -24.23 -12.47 -0.43
CA MET A 163 -25.65 -12.11 -0.28
C MET A 163 -26.50 -12.48 -1.50
N HIS A 164 -25.91 -12.50 -2.70
CA HIS A 164 -26.61 -12.77 -3.96
C HIS A 164 -26.41 -14.19 -4.48
N ALA A 165 -25.62 -15.02 -3.81
CA ALA A 165 -25.42 -16.42 -4.17
C ALA A 165 -26.77 -17.18 -4.02
N PRO A 166 -27.34 -17.73 -5.12
CA PRO A 166 -28.62 -18.39 -5.06
C PRO A 166 -28.49 -19.71 -4.32
N VAL A 167 -28.94 -19.72 -3.07
CA VAL A 167 -29.05 -20.91 -2.18
C VAL A 167 -29.84 -22.06 -2.82
N ALA A 168 -30.68 -21.76 -3.82
CA ALA A 168 -31.48 -22.76 -4.52
C ALA A 168 -30.68 -23.61 -5.53
N ALA A 169 -29.50 -23.17 -5.99
CA ALA A 169 -28.71 -23.92 -6.97
C ALA A 169 -27.96 -25.10 -6.33
N THR A 170 -27.48 -24.95 -5.10
CA THR A 170 -26.67 -25.97 -4.41
C THR A 170 -27.48 -27.18 -3.97
N LEU A 171 -28.77 -27.01 -3.64
CA LEU A 171 -29.66 -28.15 -3.33
C LEU A 171 -30.00 -29.01 -4.57
N ARG A 172 -29.84 -28.47 -5.79
CA ARG A 172 -30.07 -29.21 -7.03
C ARG A 172 -28.82 -29.95 -7.51
N SER A 173 -27.61 -29.48 -7.16
CA SER A 173 -26.36 -30.11 -7.55
C SER A 173 -25.94 -31.27 -6.64
N ASP A 174 -26.34 -31.27 -5.36
CA ASP A 174 -26.09 -32.41 -4.45
C ASP A 174 -27.13 -33.55 -4.59
N ALA A 175 -28.19 -33.31 -5.36
CA ALA A 175 -29.27 -34.27 -5.60
C ALA A 175 -29.15 -35.02 -6.95
N LEU A 176 -28.10 -34.73 -7.75
CA LEU A 176 -27.76 -35.40 -9.00
C LEU A 176 -26.37 -36.02 -8.89
#